data_AF-A0A2A2Y4C0-F1
#
_entry.id   AF-A0A2A2Y4C0-F1
#
_cell.length_a   1.000
_cell.length_b   1.000
_cell.length_c   1.000
_cell.angle_alpha   90.00
_cell.angle_beta   90.00
_cell.angle_gamma   90.00
#
_symmetry.space_group_name_H-M   'P 1'
#
loop_
_entity.id
_entity.type
_entity.pdbx_description
1 polymer ?
#
loop_
_entity_poly.entity_id
_entity_poly.type
_entity_poly.pdbx_seq_one_letter_code
_entity_poly.pdbx_strand_id
1 'polypeptide(L)'
;MPLARVLKIVGALCAVGLLAVGVRQGQRYYKKNLAAPRSGEVVYREDCLRCHGPMGQGVAGKSDEPLLGEKSVAFLAKYIARDMPEDDPGTLSAAEALASAQYIHEAFYSAEARARNNPPRLELAHLSPR
;
A
#
# COMPACT_ATOMS: atom_id res chain seq x y z
N MET A 1 34.47 -26.59 -29.84
CA MET A 1 33.96 -26.93 -28.48
C MET A 1 33.39 -25.77 -27.63
N PRO A 2 33.52 -24.46 -27.95
CA PRO A 2 32.96 -23.40 -27.09
C PRO A 2 31.44 -23.22 -27.28
N LEU A 3 30.94 -23.34 -28.52
CA LEU A 3 29.53 -23.07 -28.86
C LEU A 3 28.54 -23.99 -28.14
N ALA A 4 28.86 -25.29 -28.02
CA ALA A 4 28.00 -26.26 -27.34
C ALA A 4 27.95 -26.06 -25.81
N ARG A 5 29.02 -25.52 -25.20
CA ARG A 5 29.01 -25.13 -23.78
C ARG A 5 28.19 -23.86 -23.56
N VAL A 6 28.34 -22.88 -24.45
CA VAL A 6 27.57 -21.63 -24.42
C VAL A 6 26.07 -21.94 -24.56
N LEU A 7 25.67 -22.79 -25.51
CA LEU A 7 24.26 -23.15 -25.71
C LEU A 7 23.65 -23.87 -24.50
N LYS A 8 24.41 -24.75 -23.83
CA LYS A 8 23.98 -25.43 -22.60
C LYS A 8 23.81 -24.46 -21.43
N ILE A 9 24.73 -23.51 -21.28
CA ILE A 9 24.66 -22.47 -20.23
C ILE A 9 23.44 -21.57 -20.46
N VAL A 10 23.24 -21.10 -21.70
CA VAL A 10 22.09 -20.28 -22.07
C VAL A 10 20.78 -21.04 -21.84
N GLY A 11 20.69 -22.31 -22.29
CA GLY A 11 19.50 -23.14 -22.05
C GLY A 11 19.20 -23.36 -20.57
N ALA A 12 20.22 -23.62 -19.75
CA ALA A 12 20.07 -23.76 -18.31
C ALA A 12 19.60 -22.46 -17.63
N LEU A 13 20.17 -21.31 -18.01
CA LEU A 13 19.76 -20.01 -17.49
C LEU A 13 18.30 -19.68 -17.87
N CYS A 14 17.88 -19.97 -19.09
CA CYS A 14 16.49 -19.79 -19.53
C CYS A 14 15.53 -20.67 -18.71
N ALA A 15 15.88 -21.94 -18.47
CA ALA A 15 15.04 -22.85 -17.69
C ALA A 15 14.89 -22.40 -16.22
N VAL A 16 15.99 -21.95 -15.59
CA VAL A 16 15.96 -21.40 -14.23
C VAL A 16 15.13 -20.11 -14.16
N GLY A 17 15.27 -19.21 -15.15
CA GLY A 17 14.48 -17.99 -15.24
C GLY A 17 12.97 -18.27 -15.32
N LEU A 18 12.56 -19.24 -16.16
CA LEU A 18 11.14 -19.63 -16.29
C LEU A 18 10.57 -20.22 -14.99
N LEU A 19 11.33 -21.09 -14.32
CA LEU A 19 10.92 -21.65 -13.02
C LEU A 19 10.77 -20.55 -11.96
N ALA A 20 11.71 -19.61 -11.89
CA ALA A 20 11.65 -18.50 -10.94
C ALA A 20 10.43 -17.59 -11.17
N VAL A 21 10.09 -17.29 -12.43
CA VAL A 21 8.88 -16.53 -12.77
C VAL A 21 7.61 -17.28 -12.37
N GLY A 22 7.54 -18.58 -12.66
CA GLY A 22 6.39 -19.42 -12.30
C GLY A 22 6.15 -19.50 -10.79
N VAL A 23 7.21 -19.69 -10.00
CA VAL A 23 7.11 -19.68 -8.53
C VAL A 23 6.61 -18.33 -8.02
N ARG A 24 7.15 -17.21 -8.54
CA ARG A 24 6.75 -15.87 -8.13
C ARG A 24 5.27 -15.58 -8.45
N GLN A 25 4.80 -15.98 -9.64
CA GLN A 25 3.39 -15.84 -10.00
C GLN A 25 2.48 -16.68 -9.11
N GLY A 26 2.88 -17.92 -8.80
CA GLY A 26 2.15 -18.79 -7.88
C GLY A 26 2.03 -18.20 -6.46
N GLN A 27 3.11 -17.64 -5.94
CA GLN A 27 3.10 -16.96 -4.64
C GLN A 27 2.18 -15.74 -4.62
N ARG A 28 2.20 -14.91 -5.67
CA ARG A 28 1.27 -13.77 -5.80
C ARG A 28 -0.18 -14.23 -5.83
N TYR A 29 -0.47 -15.28 -6.60
CA TYR A 29 -1.82 -15.85 -6.67
C TYR A 29 -2.30 -16.38 -5.30
N TYR A 30 -1.44 -17.08 -4.57
CA TYR A 30 -1.74 -17.61 -3.24
C TYR A 30 -2.02 -16.49 -2.23
N LYS A 31 -1.15 -15.48 -2.15
CA LYS A 31 -1.31 -14.32 -1.23
C LYS A 31 -2.62 -13.59 -1.50
N LYS A 32 -2.96 -13.41 -2.78
CA LYS A 32 -4.15 -12.66 -3.20
C LYS A 32 -5.47 -13.39 -2.97
N ASN A 33 -5.51 -14.72 -3.09
CA ASN A 33 -6.78 -15.45 -3.18
C ASN A 33 -7.01 -16.51 -2.10
N LEU A 34 -5.95 -17.07 -1.49
CA LEU A 34 -6.07 -18.21 -0.57
C LEU A 34 -5.73 -17.86 0.88
N ALA A 35 -4.81 -16.92 1.10
CA ALA A 35 -4.48 -16.50 2.45
C ALA A 35 -5.67 -15.73 3.08
N ALA A 36 -5.86 -15.90 4.40
CA ALA A 36 -6.84 -15.10 5.12
C ALA A 36 -6.49 -13.61 5.00
N PRO A 37 -7.46 -12.72 4.71
CA PRO A 37 -7.17 -11.32 4.48
C PRO A 37 -6.65 -10.67 5.77
N ARG A 38 -5.55 -9.93 5.64
CA ARG A 38 -4.98 -9.12 6.73
C ARG A 38 -5.88 -7.93 7.03
N SER A 39 -5.81 -7.40 8.26
CA SER A 39 -6.50 -6.15 8.60
C SER A 39 -5.90 -4.95 7.86
N GLY A 40 -6.69 -3.89 7.67
CA GLY A 40 -6.25 -2.70 6.94
C GLY A 40 -5.02 -2.02 7.55
N GLU A 41 -4.93 -1.99 8.88
CA GLU A 41 -3.77 -1.45 9.59
C GLU A 41 -2.50 -2.27 9.32
N VAL A 42 -2.60 -3.60 9.32
CA VAL A 42 -1.48 -4.49 9.03
C VAL A 42 -1.02 -4.30 7.59
N VAL A 43 -1.96 -4.29 6.64
CA VAL A 43 -1.65 -4.05 5.22
C VAL A 43 -0.98 -2.68 5.04
N TYR A 44 -1.51 -1.62 5.67
CA TYR A 44 -0.93 -0.30 5.57
C TYR A 44 0.51 -0.26 6.09
N ARG A 45 0.76 -0.84 7.27
CA ARG A 45 2.07 -0.89 7.89
C ARG A 45 3.10 -1.67 7.06
N GLU A 46 2.69 -2.79 6.47
CA GLU A 46 3.58 -3.68 5.73
C GLU A 46 3.82 -3.22 4.28
N ASP A 47 2.76 -2.76 3.61
CA ASP A 47 2.76 -2.56 2.15
C ASP A 47 2.70 -1.06 1.76
N CYS A 48 2.32 -0.13 2.64
CA CYS A 48 2.07 1.28 2.28
C CYS A 48 2.97 2.30 3.02
N LEU A 49 3.27 2.06 4.29
CA LEU A 49 3.89 3.01 5.23
C LEU A 49 5.24 3.55 4.73
N ARG A 50 6.03 2.72 4.04
CA ARG A 50 7.38 3.09 3.56
C ARG A 50 7.38 4.30 2.60
N CYS A 51 6.28 4.51 1.87
CA CYS A 51 6.13 5.62 0.93
C CYS A 51 5.17 6.69 1.46
N HIS A 52 4.09 6.29 2.14
CA HIS A 52 3.07 7.23 2.60
C HIS A 52 3.26 7.75 4.03
N GLY A 53 4.22 7.22 4.79
CA GLY A 53 4.44 7.58 6.18
C GLY A 53 3.45 6.90 7.15
N PRO A 54 3.67 6.99 8.47
CA PRO A 54 2.81 6.35 9.48
C PRO A 54 1.39 6.92 9.58
N MET A 55 1.18 8.18 9.20
CA MET A 55 -0.11 8.88 9.24
C MET A 55 -0.52 9.40 7.86
N GLY A 56 -0.01 8.78 6.79
CA GLY A 56 -0.29 9.26 5.44
C GLY A 56 0.29 10.64 5.13
N GLN A 57 1.27 11.15 5.90
CA GLN A 57 1.84 12.48 5.66
C GLN A 57 2.73 12.59 4.41
N GLY A 58 3.05 11.45 3.80
CA GLY A 58 4.00 11.37 2.70
C GLY A 58 5.46 11.27 3.15
N VAL A 59 6.33 10.84 2.22
CA VAL A 59 7.78 10.75 2.41
C VAL A 59 8.46 11.36 1.19
N ALA A 60 9.36 12.33 1.44
CA ALA A 60 10.09 13.05 0.40
C ALA A 60 10.82 12.10 -0.57
N GLY A 61 10.66 12.33 -1.87
CA GLY A 61 11.24 11.53 -2.94
C GLY A 61 10.55 10.18 -3.18
N LYS A 62 9.39 9.94 -2.54
CA LYS A 62 8.58 8.71 -2.75
C LYS A 62 7.12 9.03 -2.98
N SER A 63 6.49 9.71 -2.04
CA SER A 63 5.11 10.17 -2.14
C SER A 63 5.01 11.42 -1.30
N ASP A 64 5.33 12.56 -1.91
CA ASP A 64 5.53 13.83 -1.20
C ASP A 64 4.20 14.42 -0.71
N GLU A 65 3.10 14.08 -1.39
CA GLU A 65 1.77 14.57 -1.05
C GLU A 65 1.13 13.72 0.06
N PRO A 66 0.55 14.34 1.09
CA PRO A 66 -0.17 13.61 2.12
C PRO A 66 -1.46 12.97 1.55
N LEU A 67 -1.82 11.82 2.11
CA LEU A 67 -3.05 11.08 1.81
C LEU A 67 -4.27 11.78 2.42
N LEU A 68 -4.71 12.84 1.78
CA LEU A 68 -5.89 13.61 2.17
C LEU A 68 -6.88 13.72 1.02
N GLY A 69 -8.18 13.78 1.33
CA GLY A 69 -9.20 14.08 0.34
C GLY A 69 -10.61 13.67 0.77
N GLU A 70 -11.52 13.63 -0.21
CA GLU A 70 -12.95 13.42 -0.01
C GLU A 70 -13.49 12.19 -0.76
N LYS A 71 -12.59 11.34 -1.29
CA LYS A 71 -13.02 10.15 -2.03
C LYS A 71 -13.57 9.10 -1.07
N SER A 72 -14.63 8.42 -1.50
CA SER A 72 -15.24 7.36 -0.70
C SER A 72 -14.31 6.15 -0.52
N VAL A 73 -14.53 5.41 0.56
CA VAL A 73 -13.86 4.12 0.84
C VAL A 73 -13.95 3.17 -0.37
N ALA A 74 -15.12 3.09 -1.02
CA ALA A 74 -15.30 2.22 -2.18
C ALA A 74 -14.43 2.64 -3.38
N PHE A 75 -14.25 3.94 -3.59
CA PHE A 75 -13.32 4.42 -4.62
C PHE A 75 -11.88 4.07 -4.25
N LEU A 76 -11.48 4.36 -3.01
CA LEU A 76 -10.14 4.07 -2.51
C LEU A 76 -9.81 2.57 -2.61
N ALA A 77 -10.75 1.70 -2.25
CA ALA A 77 -10.57 0.25 -2.36
C ALA A 77 -10.32 -0.21 -3.79
N LYS A 78 -11.07 0.33 -4.76
CA LYS A 78 -10.86 0.03 -6.19
C LYS A 78 -9.51 0.51 -6.70
N TYR A 79 -9.12 1.73 -6.29
CA TYR A 79 -7.84 2.30 -6.64
C TYR A 79 -6.69 1.46 -6.04
N ILE A 80 -6.75 1.15 -4.75
CA ILE A 80 -5.74 0.34 -4.05
C ILE A 80 -5.63 -1.05 -4.69
N ALA A 81 -6.74 -1.71 -4.99
CA ALA A 81 -6.72 -3.05 -5.59
C ALA A 81 -6.05 -3.09 -6.98
N ARG A 82 -6.07 -1.98 -7.71
CA ARG A 82 -5.56 -1.90 -9.09
C ARG A 82 -4.13 -1.36 -9.14
N ASP A 83 -3.90 -0.27 -8.43
CA ASP A 83 -2.74 0.60 -8.63
C ASP A 83 -1.76 0.53 -7.44
N MET A 84 -2.11 -0.15 -6.34
CA MET A 84 -1.26 -0.27 -5.16
C MET A 84 -0.95 -1.73 -4.78
N PRO A 85 0.21 -1.99 -4.15
CA PRO A 85 1.34 -1.07 -3.95
C PRO A 85 2.04 -0.69 -5.26
N GLU A 86 2.65 0.49 -5.35
CA GLU A 86 3.28 0.99 -6.58
C GLU A 86 4.36 0.04 -7.15
N ASP A 87 5.17 -0.55 -6.27
CA ASP A 87 6.24 -1.48 -6.66
C ASP A 87 5.70 -2.85 -7.13
N ASP A 88 4.47 -3.21 -6.74
CA ASP A 88 3.88 -4.50 -7.07
C ASP A 88 2.33 -4.43 -7.18
N PRO A 89 1.79 -3.76 -8.20
CA PRO A 89 0.37 -3.51 -8.29
C PRO A 89 -0.41 -4.80 -8.47
N GLY A 90 -1.58 -4.86 -7.82
CA GLY A 90 -2.51 -5.98 -7.94
C GLY A 90 -2.17 -7.21 -7.09
N THR A 91 -1.20 -7.13 -6.18
CA THR A 91 -0.91 -8.21 -5.22
C THR A 91 -1.88 -8.29 -4.06
N LEU A 92 -2.56 -7.20 -3.71
CA LEU A 92 -3.56 -7.19 -2.66
C LEU A 92 -4.84 -7.88 -3.13
N SER A 93 -5.44 -8.67 -2.26
CA SER A 93 -6.79 -9.17 -2.46
C SER A 93 -7.80 -8.02 -2.44
N ALA A 94 -8.99 -8.24 -3.01
CA ALA A 94 -10.07 -7.24 -2.94
C ALA A 94 -10.46 -6.91 -1.49
N ALA A 95 -10.41 -7.91 -0.60
CA ALA A 95 -10.70 -7.75 0.82
C ALA A 95 -9.63 -6.91 1.53
N GLU A 96 -8.34 -7.17 1.29
CA GLU A 96 -7.25 -6.36 1.86
C GLU A 96 -7.27 -4.93 1.32
N ALA A 97 -7.55 -4.74 0.04
CA ALA A 97 -7.67 -3.41 -0.54
C ALA A 97 -8.82 -2.62 0.09
N LEU A 98 -9.97 -3.26 0.33
CA LEU A 98 -11.09 -2.66 1.06
C LEU A 98 -10.74 -2.34 2.52
N ALA A 99 -10.13 -3.28 3.23
CA ALA A 99 -9.74 -3.09 4.63
C ALA A 99 -8.72 -1.95 4.77
N SER A 100 -7.75 -1.87 3.86
CA SER A 100 -6.76 -0.78 3.81
C SER A 100 -7.41 0.56 3.51
N ALA A 101 -8.35 0.59 2.56
CA ALA A 101 -9.10 1.80 2.23
C ALA A 101 -9.91 2.31 3.44
N GLN A 102 -10.58 1.43 4.17
CA GLN A 102 -11.29 1.77 5.41
C GLN A 102 -10.35 2.35 6.44
N TYR A 103 -9.24 1.66 6.71
CA TYR A 103 -8.24 2.12 7.66
C TYR A 103 -7.69 3.50 7.29
N ILE A 104 -7.25 3.71 6.05
CA ILE A 104 -6.74 5.00 5.57
C ILE A 104 -7.79 6.11 5.73
N HIS A 105 -9.02 5.83 5.28
CA HIS A 105 -10.14 6.78 5.35
C HIS A 105 -10.40 7.26 6.78
N GLU A 106 -10.46 6.32 7.72
CA GLU A 106 -10.77 6.58 9.13
C GLU A 106 -9.58 7.10 9.92
N ALA A 107 -8.36 6.70 9.60
CA ALA A 107 -7.18 7.05 10.37
C ALA A 107 -6.70 8.48 10.08
N PHE A 108 -6.69 8.93 8.81
CA PHE A 108 -6.11 10.24 8.47
C PHE A 108 -6.62 10.90 7.18
N TYR A 109 -7.31 10.18 6.28
CA TYR A 109 -7.68 10.73 4.98
C TYR A 109 -8.92 11.63 5.01
N SER A 110 -9.99 11.24 5.74
CA SER A 110 -11.26 11.98 5.71
C SER A 110 -11.21 13.33 6.43
N ALA A 111 -12.18 14.20 6.17
CA ALA A 111 -12.33 15.45 6.93
C ALA A 111 -12.47 15.23 8.44
N GLU A 112 -13.24 14.23 8.84
CA GLU A 112 -13.43 13.86 10.25
C GLU A 112 -12.14 13.33 10.87
N ALA A 113 -11.41 12.48 10.15
CA ALA A 113 -10.13 11.96 10.61
C ALA A 113 -9.11 13.09 10.83
N ARG A 114 -9.03 14.04 9.87
CA ARG A 114 -8.18 15.23 10.00
C ARG A 114 -8.57 16.11 11.18
N ALA A 115 -9.87 16.35 11.36
CA ALA A 115 -10.37 17.15 12.49
C ALA A 115 -10.05 16.49 13.84
N ARG A 116 -10.13 15.15 13.93
CA ARG A 116 -9.72 14.41 15.14
C ARG A 116 -8.22 14.50 15.40
N ASN A 117 -7.41 14.42 14.34
CA ASN A 117 -5.95 14.42 14.46
C ASN A 117 -5.34 15.81 14.65
N ASN A 118 -6.07 16.87 14.27
CA ASN A 118 -5.65 18.26 14.40
C ASN A 118 -6.79 19.14 14.94
N PRO A 119 -7.17 19.01 16.23
CA PRO A 119 -8.25 19.79 16.80
C PRO A 119 -7.89 21.29 16.84
N PRO A 120 -8.84 22.20 16.57
CA PRO A 120 -8.58 23.63 16.64
C PRO A 120 -8.14 24.00 18.05
N ARG A 121 -6.99 24.66 18.16
CA ARG A 121 -6.52 25.22 19.43
C ARG A 121 -7.45 26.38 19.80
N LEU A 122 -8.39 26.12 20.71
CA LEU A 122 -9.18 27.16 21.33
C LEU A 122 -8.23 28.00 22.20
N GLU A 123 -7.83 29.17 21.71
CA GLU A 123 -7.24 30.18 22.59
C GLU A 123 -8.33 30.61 23.56
N LEU A 124 -8.28 30.09 24.79
CA LEU A 124 -9.04 30.61 25.90
C LEU A 124 -8.58 32.06 26.08
N ALA A 125 -9.33 33.00 25.51
CA ALA A 125 -9.19 34.40 25.82
C ALA A 125 -9.42 34.53 27.33
N HIS A 126 -8.32 34.58 28.09
CA HIS A 126 -8.35 34.83 29.52
C HIS A 126 -8.92 36.24 29.70
N LEU A 127 -10.23 36.32 29.92
CA LEU A 127 -10.87 37.50 30.45
C LEU A 127 -10.32 37.69 31.87
N SER A 128 -9.26 38.50 31.99
CA SER A 128 -8.84 38.99 33.29
C SER A 128 -9.95 39.90 33.84
N PRO A 129 -10.55 39.60 35.01
CA PRO A 129 -11.46 40.55 35.63
C PRO A 129 -10.67 41.81 36.00
N ARG A 130 -11.23 42.97 35.63
CA ARG A 130 -10.76 44.30 36.05
C ARG A 130 -10.90 44.49 37.55
#